data_AF-A0A957D420-F1
#
_entry.id   AF-A0A957D420-F1
#
_cell.length_a   1.000
_cell.length_b   1.000
_cell.length_c   1.000
_cell.angle_alpha   90.00
_cell.angle_beta   90.00
_cell.angle_gamma   90.00
#
_symmetry.space_group_name_H-M   'P 1'
#
loop_
_entity.id
_entity.type
_entity.pdbx_description
1 polymer ?
#
loop_
_entity_poly.entity_id
_entity_poly.type
_entity_poly.pdbx_seq_one_letter_code
_entity_poly.pdbx_strand_id
1 'polypeptide(L)' 'MMMVVGVDCTFAEDGAVRVRRMLLHGRWQSVEQGRQWLDGNGRHVLIMLPNNQVRELVLRSDTLLWEIDGGGGTAVA' A
#
# COMPACT_ATOMS: atom_id res chain seq x y z
N MET A 1 -10.98 -8.76 -0.48
CA MET A 1 -10.32 -9.75 0.40
C MET A 1 -8.90 -9.28 0.59
N MET A 2 -8.47 -9.15 1.84
CA MET A 2 -7.15 -8.62 2.17
C MET A 2 -6.10 -9.72 2.08
N MET A 3 -4.92 -9.39 1.57
CA MET A 3 -3.78 -10.30 1.45
C MET A 3 -2.53 -9.67 2.03
N VAL A 4 -1.76 -10.42 2.83
CA VAL A 4 -0.47 -9.96 3.35
C VAL A 4 0.55 -9.86 2.20
N VAL A 5 1.28 -8.76 2.14
CA VAL A 5 2.27 -8.47 1.09
C VAL A 5 3.57 -7.95 1.68
N GLY A 6 4.69 -8.21 0.99
CA GLY A 6 5.95 -7.53 1.28
C GLY A 6 5.93 -6.12 0.72
N VAL A 7 6.44 -5.15 1.47
CA VAL A 7 6.53 -3.75 1.01
C VAL A 7 7.92 -3.21 1.32
N ASP A 8 8.54 -2.60 0.31
CA ASP A 8 9.77 -1.82 0.46
C ASP A 8 9.36 -0.35 0.53
N CYS A 9 9.57 0.25 1.71
CA CYS A 9 9.18 1.62 1.99
C CYS A 9 10.14 2.29 2.98
N THR A 10 10.06 3.61 3.04
CA THR A 10 10.73 4.42 4.06
C THR A 10 9.70 5.17 4.89
N PHE A 11 9.97 5.32 6.19
CA PHE A 11 9.19 6.16 7.09
C PHE A 11 9.95 7.47 7.32
N ALA A 12 9.24 8.58 7.19
CA ALA A 12 9.73 9.89 7.63
C ALA A 12 9.46 10.08 9.14
N GLU A 13 10.07 11.10 9.73
CA GLU A 13 9.95 11.39 11.17
C GLU A 13 8.52 11.73 11.60
N ASP A 14 7.72 12.31 10.70
CA ASP A 14 6.29 12.59 10.88
C ASP A 14 5.40 11.33 10.70
N GLY A 15 6.03 10.18 10.47
CA GLY A 15 5.38 8.91 10.22
C GLY A 15 4.90 8.74 8.78
N ALA A 16 5.05 9.74 7.89
CA ALA A 16 4.68 9.58 6.50
C ALA A 16 5.45 8.43 5.86
N VAL A 17 4.75 7.59 5.10
CA VAL A 17 5.33 6.46 4.40
C VAL A 17 5.55 6.82 2.95
N ARG A 18 6.69 6.40 2.43
CA ARG A 18 6.98 6.39 0.99
C ARG A 18 7.21 4.96 0.53
N VAL A 19 6.23 4.40 -0.17
CA VAL A 19 6.28 3.08 -0.78
C VAL A 19 7.06 3.16 -2.10
N ARG A 20 8.00 2.25 -2.31
CA ARG A 20 8.79 2.15 -3.54
C ARG A 20 8.35 1.00 -4.42
N ARG A 21 8.10 -0.16 -3.79
CA ARG A 21 7.70 -1.39 -4.47
C ARG A 21 7.01 -2.34 -3.50
N MET A 22 6.21 -3.24 -4.05
CA MET A 22 5.53 -4.30 -3.30
C MET A 22 5.82 -5.67 -3.89
N LEU A 23 5.78 -6.71 -3.06
CA LEU A 23 5.95 -8.10 -3.44
C LEU A 23 4.57 -8.68 -3.77
N LEU A 24 4.31 -8.91 -5.05
CA LEU A 24 3.06 -9.49 -5.54
C LEU A 24 3.38 -10.69 -6.43
N HIS A 25 2.73 -11.83 -6.18
CA HIS A 25 2.98 -13.08 -6.91
C HIS A 25 4.47 -13.48 -6.98
N GLY A 26 5.20 -13.30 -5.87
CA GLY A 26 6.63 -13.64 -5.78
C GLY A 26 7.57 -12.66 -6.51
N ARG A 27 7.06 -11.56 -7.06
CA ARG A 27 7.85 -10.56 -7.79
C ARG A 27 7.69 -9.17 -7.17
N TRP A 28 8.81 -8.49 -6.99
CA TRP A 28 8.82 -7.07 -6.63
C TRP A 28 8.40 -6.21 -7.81
N GLN A 29 7.41 -5.35 -7.58
CA GLN A 29 6.87 -4.43 -8.57
C GLN A 29 6.93 -3.00 -8.02
N SER A 30 7.55 -2.09 -8.78
CA SER A 30 7.51 -0.68 -8.48
C SER A 30 6.07 -0.17 -8.54
N VAL A 31 5.76 0.80 -7.69
CA VAL A 31 4.43 1.41 -7.63
C VAL A 31 4.56 2.92 -7.62
N GLU A 32 3.55 3.59 -8.13
CA GLU A 32 3.34 4.99 -7.80
C GLU A 32 2.52 5.09 -6.51
N GLN A 33 2.65 6.20 -5.81
CA GLN A 33 1.96 6.43 -4.54
C GLN A 33 1.04 7.65 -4.66
N GLY A 34 -0.20 7.47 -4.23
CA GLY A 34 -1.19 8.53 -4.06
C GLY A 34 -1.24 9.02 -2.61
N ARG A 35 -2.46 9.32 -2.15
CA ARG A 35 -2.68 9.80 -0.78
C ARG A 35 -2.34 8.73 0.26
N GLN A 36 -2.02 9.18 1.46
CA GLN A 36 -1.89 8.35 2.65
C GLN A 36 -2.67 8.97 3.81
N TRP A 37 -3.18 8.13 4.71
CA TRP A 37 -3.90 8.55 5.91
C TRP A 37 -3.70 7.55 7.04
N LEU A 38 -4.13 7.92 8.24
CA LEU A 38 -4.06 7.09 9.44
C LEU A 38 -5.48 7.01 10.03
N ASP A 39 -5.93 5.81 10.35
CA ASP A 39 -7.17 5.58 11.10
C ASP A 39 -6.99 4.45 12.13
N GLY A 40 -8.09 3.99 12.74
CA GLY A 40 -8.07 2.94 13.77
C GLY A 40 -7.50 1.59 13.31
N ASN A 41 -7.48 1.31 12.00
CA ASN A 41 -6.93 0.08 11.44
C ASN A 41 -5.42 0.14 11.23
N GLY A 42 -4.85 1.35 11.15
CA GLY A 42 -3.44 1.57 10.91
C GLY A 42 -3.19 2.63 9.85
N ARG A 43 -2.07 2.48 9.14
CA ARG A 43 -1.62 3.45 8.13
C ARG A 43 -1.98 2.97 6.74
N HIS A 44 -2.75 3.78 6.05
CA HIS A 44 -3.27 3.50 4.72
C HIS A 44 -2.48 4.28 3.67
N VAL A 45 -2.21 3.64 2.54
CA VAL A 45 -1.51 4.23 1.40
C VAL A 45 -2.19 3.78 0.12
N LEU A 46 -2.65 4.71 -0.72
CA LEU A 46 -3.03 4.39 -2.08
C LEU A 46 -1.78 4.21 -2.94
N ILE A 47 -1.76 3.15 -3.71
CA ILE A 47 -0.73 2.88 -4.71
C ILE A 47 -1.35 2.65 -6.08
N MET A 48 -0.58 2.92 -7.12
CA MET A 48 -0.92 2.56 -8.49
C MET A 48 0.10 1.55 -9.01
N LEU A 49 -0.41 0.42 -9.49
CA LEU A 49 0.37 -0.63 -10.15
C LEU A 49 0.66 -0.24 -11.60
N PRO A 50 1.67 -0.85 -12.26
CA PRO A 50 2.02 -0.55 -13.66
C PRO A 50 0.90 -0.77 -14.69
N ASN A 51 -0.14 -1.53 -14.34
CA ASN A 51 -1.32 -1.76 -15.17
C ASN A 51 -2.46 -0.76 -14.89
N ASN A 52 -2.14 0.39 -14.28
CA ASN A 52 -3.07 1.46 -13.87
C ASN A 52 -4.13 1.02 -12.84
N GLN A 53 -3.92 -0.12 -12.18
CA GLN A 53 -4.79 -0.54 -11.10
C GLN A 53 -4.43 0.20 -9.82
N VAL A 54 -5.42 0.87 -9.22
CA VAL A 54 -5.28 1.44 -7.88
C VAL A 54 -5.57 0.36 -6.84
N ARG A 55 -4.75 0.36 -5.79
CA ARG A 55 -4.89 -0.52 -4.64
C ARG A 55 -4.62 0.26 -3.37
N GLU A 56 -5.19 -0.23 -2.28
CA GLU A 56 -4.91 0.27 -0.95
C GLU A 56 -3.99 -0.69 -0.21
N LEU A 57 -2.87 -0.17 0.29
CA LEU A 57 -2.01 -0.84 1.24
C LEU A 57 -2.35 -0.35 2.64
N VAL A 58 -2.45 -1.27 3.60
CA VAL A 58 -2.67 -0.96 5.01
C VAL A 58 -1.56 -1.60 5.83
N LEU A 59 -0.77 -0.78 6.52
CA LEU A 59 0.11 -1.25 7.59
C LEU A 59 -0.73 -1.33 8.86
N ARG A 60 -1.07 -2.57 9.22
CA ARG A 60 -1.90 -2.90 10.36
C ARG A 60 -1.22 -2.51 11.68
N SER A 61 -1.94 -1.82 12.55
CA SER A 61 -1.41 -1.36 13.85
C SER A 61 -1.24 -2.48 14.89
N ASP A 62 -2.03 -3.55 14.76
CA ASP A 62 -2.06 -4.69 15.67
C ASP A 62 -0.97 -5.74 15.36
N THR A 63 -0.69 -5.97 14.08
CA THR A 63 0.21 -7.04 13.60
C THR A 63 1.50 -6.52 13.00
N LEU A 64 1.57 -5.22 12.67
CA LEU A 64 2.68 -4.61 11.92
C LEU A 64 2.94 -5.26 10.56
N LEU A 65 1.91 -5.88 9.99
CA LEU A 65 1.94 -6.47 8.66
C LEU A 65 1.32 -5.52 7.64
N TRP A 66 1.86 -5.54 6.42
CA TRP A 66 1.24 -4.87 5.28
C TRP A 66 0.21 -5.79 4.63
N GLU A 67 -0.99 -5.26 4.44
CA GLU A 67 -2.08 -5.91 3.74
C GLU A 67 -2.47 -5.08 2.51
N ILE A 68 -2.94 -5.75 1.46
CA ILE A 68 -3.52 -5.11 0.28
C ILE A 68 -4.99 -5.48 0.13
N ASP A 69 -5.86 -4.50 -0.13
CA ASP A 69 -7.24 -4.81 -0.50
C ASP A 69 -7.31 -5.29 -1.96
N GLY A 70 -7.98 -6.42 -2.18
CA GLY A 70 -8.31 -6.95 -3.50
C GLY A 70 -9.39 -6.16 -4.25
N GLY A 71 -10.06 -5.20 -3.61
CA GLY A 71 -11.01 -4.28 -4.23
C GLY A 71 -10.32 -3.29 -5.16
N GLY A 72 -10.37 -3.55 -6.47
CA GLY A 72 -9.84 -2.62 -7.47
C GLY A 72 -10.76 -1.43 -7.67
N GLY A 73 -10.47 -0.32 -6.99
CA GLY A 73 -10.98 0.98 -7.41
C GLY A 73 -10.32 1.42 -8.72
N THR A 74 -11.09 1.99 -9.64
CA THR A 74 -10.54 2.74 -10.78
C THR A 74 -10.12 4.12 -10.30
N ALA A 75 -8.89 4.55 -10.61
CA ALA A 75 -8.54 5.96 -10.54
C ALA A 75 -9.49 6.72 -11.46
N VAL A 76 -10.24 7.69 -10.93
CA VAL A 76 -10.90 8.69 -11.77
C VAL A 76 -9.87 9.78 -12.06
N ALA A 77 -9.72 10.08 -13.36
CA ALA A 77 -8.82 11.11 -13.89
C ALA A 77 -9.35 12.52 -13.61
#